data_AF-A0A3E0TPS3-F1
#
_entry.id   AF-A0A3E0TPS3-F1
#
_cell.length_a   1.000
_cell.length_b   1.000
_cell.length_c   1.000
_cell.angle_alpha   90.00
_cell.angle_beta   90.00
_cell.angle_gamma   90.00
#
_symmetry.space_group_name_H-M   'P 1'
#
loop_
_entity.id
_entity.type
_entity.pdbx_description
1 polymer ?
#
loop_
_entity_poly.entity_id
_entity_poly.type
_entity_poly.pdbx_seq_one_letter_code
_entity_poly.pdbx_strand_id
1 'polypeptide(L)'
;MNIRIHYCRLAILLLAQCIVAGQVGAQDCALTSKPTDYPALQVFQAESLRVAQQTCQSIAQDPVRAFSDKTFLMGGDADKPIKELLAQFAQHFPVDLFRDADKALASWRQYSVPEQIQEDSLNLSMAYTSGKILGFRTNKGQQINQIRTRDLAPAMTNHCQTMGFSDCRVMFTEFNRLGGVQNSYIKEWRSNRTLENIYQTADRWQQFSAESRYQTPIDIWFTSIIYRDQLKNLEKLPEPPDYQLFFARPSIVIDHFDKARKGDKTEYSLSVEWLGFNRWQSTIPWGASITSVYSDRKDGQSVGHGLMLHIYNNFSIGVVDRGNGDKSVFVSLELMDWFGQAQQKYQAYKKRYFN
;
A
#
# COMPACT_ATOMS: atom_id res chain seq x y z
N MET A 1 11.01 9.66 23.75
CA MET A 1 11.52 8.41 23.14
C MET A 1 10.38 7.78 22.34
N ASN A 2 10.42 7.89 21.02
CA ASN A 2 9.36 7.49 20.07
C ASN A 2 9.57 6.02 19.66
N ILE A 3 8.84 5.08 20.26
CA ILE A 3 9.00 3.64 19.99
C ILE A 3 7.96 3.10 18.97
N ARG A 4 6.91 3.86 18.63
CA ARG A 4 5.83 3.37 17.74
C ARG A 4 6.05 3.50 16.23
N ILE A 5 7.11 4.17 15.77
CA ILE A 5 7.42 4.27 14.32
C ILE A 5 8.46 3.23 13.90
N HIS A 6 9.17 2.61 14.85
CA HIS A 6 10.23 1.68 14.52
C HIS A 6 9.78 0.26 14.24
N TYR A 7 8.68 -0.27 14.78
CA TYR A 7 8.30 -1.67 14.49
C TYR A 7 7.66 -1.87 13.10
N CYS A 8 6.84 -0.92 12.62
CA CYS A 8 6.44 -0.89 11.21
C CYS A 8 7.66 -0.72 10.31
N ARG A 9 8.59 0.21 10.64
CA ARG A 9 9.82 0.36 9.86
C ARG A 9 10.75 -0.86 9.94
N LEU A 10 10.84 -1.58 11.05
CA LEU A 10 11.74 -2.75 11.21
C LEU A 10 11.19 -3.98 10.48
N ALA A 11 9.88 -4.21 10.53
CA ALA A 11 9.22 -5.26 9.73
C ALA A 11 9.29 -4.92 8.23
N ILE A 12 9.12 -3.64 7.86
CA ILE A 12 9.28 -3.16 6.47
C ILE A 12 10.76 -3.19 6.02
N LEU A 13 11.74 -2.92 6.91
CA LEU A 13 13.18 -2.94 6.60
C LEU A 13 13.76 -4.36 6.53
N LEU A 14 13.26 -5.32 7.33
CA LEU A 14 13.68 -6.72 7.26
C LEU A 14 13.06 -7.47 6.07
N LEU A 15 11.93 -6.99 5.53
CA LEU A 15 11.34 -7.48 4.27
C LEU A 15 11.95 -6.83 3.01
N ALA A 16 12.73 -5.76 3.16
CA ALA A 16 13.26 -4.98 2.03
C ALA A 16 14.47 -5.59 1.29
N GLN A 17 14.99 -6.76 1.69
CA GLN A 17 16.27 -7.27 1.16
C GLN A 17 16.21 -8.48 0.24
N CYS A 18 15.04 -9.03 -0.11
CA CYS A 18 14.98 -10.14 -1.08
C CYS A 18 13.74 -10.00 -1.94
N ILE A 19 13.86 -9.28 -3.06
CA ILE A 19 12.80 -9.11 -4.06
C ILE A 19 13.33 -9.72 -5.36
N VAL A 20 12.83 -10.90 -5.71
CA VAL A 20 12.98 -11.47 -7.06
C VAL A 20 11.57 -11.68 -7.59
N ALA A 21 11.27 -10.94 -8.64
CA ALA A 21 9.97 -10.82 -9.27
C ALA A 21 9.55 -12.11 -10.00
N GLY A 22 8.36 -12.61 -9.68
CA GLY A 22 7.67 -13.68 -10.39
C GLY A 22 6.45 -13.12 -11.15
N GLN A 23 6.17 -13.72 -12.31
CA GLN A 23 5.45 -13.12 -13.42
C GLN A 23 3.93 -12.99 -13.19
N VAL A 24 3.44 -11.76 -13.13
CA VAL A 24 2.08 -11.46 -13.61
C VAL A 24 2.09 -11.84 -15.08
N GLY A 25 1.39 -12.94 -15.44
CA GLY A 25 1.47 -13.56 -16.75
C GLY A 25 1.42 -12.50 -17.85
N ALA A 26 2.45 -12.51 -18.72
CA ALA A 26 2.75 -11.47 -19.70
C ALA A 26 1.48 -10.86 -20.30
N GLN A 27 0.96 -9.83 -19.64
CA GLN A 27 -0.15 -9.06 -20.15
C GLN A 27 0.38 -8.33 -21.37
N ASP A 28 -0.46 -8.23 -22.39
CA ASP A 28 -0.06 -7.80 -23.73
C ASP A 28 0.30 -6.30 -23.71
N CYS A 29 1.52 -5.99 -23.24
CA CYS A 29 2.12 -4.67 -23.29
C CYS A 29 2.50 -4.29 -24.74
N ALA A 30 1.96 -5.00 -25.75
CA ALA A 30 1.97 -4.63 -27.16
C ALA A 30 1.01 -3.46 -27.40
N LEU A 31 1.29 -2.33 -26.75
CA LEU A 31 0.49 -1.12 -26.89
C LEU A 31 0.57 -0.65 -28.34
N THR A 32 -0.57 -0.29 -28.91
CA THR A 32 -0.66 0.35 -30.23
C THR A 32 -1.32 1.72 -30.09
N SER A 33 -1.01 2.63 -31.01
CA SER A 33 -1.69 3.92 -31.13
C SER A 33 -1.88 4.25 -32.60
N LYS A 34 -2.98 4.94 -32.95
CA LYS A 34 -3.21 5.39 -34.34
C LYS A 34 -2.00 6.22 -34.80
N PRO A 35 -1.32 5.85 -35.91
CA PRO A 35 -0.22 6.62 -36.46
C PRO A 35 -0.61 8.08 -36.68
N THR A 36 0.34 8.98 -36.44
CA THR A 36 0.17 10.39 -36.78
C THR A 36 0.32 10.61 -38.28
N ASP A 37 -0.53 11.48 -38.84
CA ASP A 37 -0.44 11.89 -40.24
C ASP A 37 0.69 12.90 -40.48
N TYR A 38 1.39 13.34 -39.41
CA TYR A 38 2.42 14.37 -39.44
C TYR A 38 3.81 13.74 -39.28
N PRO A 39 4.64 13.69 -40.35
CA PRO A 39 5.98 13.09 -40.29
C PRO A 39 6.85 13.68 -39.17
N ALA A 40 6.71 14.98 -38.89
CA ALA A 40 7.43 15.67 -37.83
C ALA A 40 7.18 15.06 -36.43
N LEU A 41 6.04 14.41 -36.19
CA LEU A 41 5.70 13.82 -34.88
C LEU A 41 5.84 12.30 -34.81
N GLN A 42 6.30 11.63 -35.87
CA GLN A 42 6.42 10.16 -35.86
C GLN A 42 7.44 9.67 -34.82
N VAL A 43 8.57 10.35 -34.70
CA VAL A 43 9.59 10.04 -33.69
C VAL A 43 9.01 10.25 -32.29
N PHE A 44 8.31 11.36 -32.07
CA PHE A 44 7.66 11.65 -30.80
C PHE A 44 6.60 10.60 -30.43
N GLN A 45 5.81 10.13 -31.39
CA GLN A 45 4.85 9.05 -31.19
C GLN A 45 5.54 7.74 -30.79
N ALA A 46 6.60 7.35 -31.52
CA ALA A 46 7.35 6.13 -31.25
C ALA A 46 7.96 6.16 -29.84
N GLU A 47 8.54 7.29 -29.43
CA GLU A 47 9.10 7.46 -28.09
C GLU A 47 8.02 7.47 -27.00
N SER A 48 6.89 8.14 -27.25
CA SER A 48 5.76 8.13 -26.33
C SER A 48 5.24 6.70 -26.09
N LEU A 49 5.12 5.92 -27.16
CA LEU A 49 4.67 4.53 -27.11
C LEU A 49 5.70 3.64 -26.40
N ARG A 50 7.00 3.81 -26.70
CA ARG A 50 8.09 3.05 -26.06
C ARG A 50 8.09 3.26 -24.55
N VAL A 51 7.98 4.51 -24.10
CA VAL A 51 7.85 4.83 -22.67
C VAL A 51 6.62 4.14 -22.07
N ALA A 52 5.47 4.19 -22.74
CA ALA A 52 4.24 3.54 -22.26
C ALA A 52 4.41 2.01 -22.14
N GLN A 53 5.07 1.38 -23.12
CA GLN A 53 5.32 -0.06 -23.15
C GLN A 53 6.31 -0.48 -22.04
N GLN A 54 7.42 0.25 -21.86
CA GLN A 54 8.37 -0.01 -20.77
C GLN A 54 7.72 0.17 -19.41
N THR A 55 6.95 1.25 -19.26
CA THR A 55 6.14 1.55 -18.08
C THR A 55 5.17 0.40 -17.78
N CYS A 56 4.51 -0.15 -18.79
CA CYS A 56 3.64 -1.34 -18.70
C CYS A 56 4.41 -2.57 -18.22
N GLN A 57 5.52 -2.88 -18.89
CA GLN A 57 6.35 -4.06 -18.62
C GLN A 57 6.91 -4.03 -17.19
N SER A 58 7.41 -2.90 -16.73
CA SER A 58 7.96 -2.76 -15.38
C SER A 58 6.90 -2.99 -14.30
N ILE A 59 5.67 -2.50 -14.48
CA ILE A 59 4.57 -2.77 -13.52
C ILE A 59 4.22 -4.23 -13.51
N ALA A 60 4.08 -4.82 -14.71
CA ALA A 60 3.71 -6.23 -14.86
C ALA A 60 4.79 -7.14 -14.25
N GLN A 61 6.05 -6.72 -14.32
CA GLN A 61 7.15 -7.45 -13.71
C GLN A 61 7.14 -7.34 -12.18
N ASP A 62 7.11 -6.13 -11.62
CA ASP A 62 7.14 -5.92 -10.18
C ASP A 62 6.40 -4.61 -9.82
N PRO A 63 5.10 -4.69 -9.47
CA PRO A 63 4.29 -3.50 -9.23
C PRO A 63 4.82 -2.70 -8.04
N VAL A 64 5.29 -3.37 -6.98
CA VAL A 64 5.78 -2.71 -5.76
C VAL A 64 7.04 -1.91 -6.07
N ARG A 65 8.03 -2.54 -6.69
CA ARG A 65 9.26 -1.86 -7.08
C ARG A 65 8.99 -0.77 -8.09
N ALA A 66 8.10 -1.00 -9.06
CA ALA A 66 7.65 0.00 -10.01
C ALA A 66 7.14 1.29 -9.32
N PHE A 67 6.43 1.18 -8.20
CA PHE A 67 5.98 2.35 -7.46
C PHE A 67 7.09 3.05 -6.66
N SER A 68 8.06 2.30 -6.13
CA SER A 68 9.12 2.87 -5.28
C SER A 68 10.38 3.31 -6.04
N ASP A 69 10.63 2.76 -7.22
CA ASP A 69 11.88 2.90 -7.99
C ASP A 69 11.59 3.41 -9.40
N LYS A 70 11.82 4.71 -9.61
CA LYS A 70 11.64 5.39 -10.92
C LYS A 70 12.48 4.77 -12.03
N THR A 71 13.67 4.27 -11.70
CA THR A 71 14.58 3.65 -12.67
C THR A 71 14.03 2.33 -13.14
N PHE A 72 13.56 1.50 -12.20
CA PHE A 72 12.89 0.26 -12.54
C PHE A 72 11.61 0.50 -13.34
N LEU A 73 10.81 1.51 -12.96
CA LEU A 73 9.56 1.86 -13.62
C LEU A 73 9.69 2.15 -15.11
N MET A 74 10.84 2.68 -15.52
CA MET A 74 11.13 3.11 -16.87
C MET A 74 12.03 2.09 -17.61
N GLY A 75 12.09 0.84 -17.12
CA GLY A 75 12.86 -0.23 -17.76
C GLY A 75 14.36 -0.17 -17.53
N GLY A 76 14.81 0.41 -16.41
CA GLY A 76 16.24 0.46 -16.02
C GLY A 76 17.00 1.70 -16.48
N ASP A 77 16.39 2.53 -17.32
CA ASP A 77 16.93 3.81 -17.79
C ASP A 77 15.87 4.89 -17.57
N ALA A 78 15.75 5.37 -16.32
CA ALA A 78 14.80 6.41 -15.90
C ALA A 78 14.77 7.62 -16.83
N ASP A 79 15.90 7.88 -17.46
CA ASP A 79 16.22 9.18 -17.99
C ASP A 79 16.24 9.18 -19.50
N LYS A 80 16.71 8.14 -20.18
CA LYS A 80 16.91 8.19 -21.64
C LYS A 80 15.60 8.38 -22.41
N PRO A 81 14.53 7.58 -22.21
CA PRO A 81 13.29 7.77 -22.95
C PRO A 81 12.63 9.13 -22.69
N ILE A 82 12.71 9.58 -21.44
CA ILE A 82 12.22 10.91 -21.03
C ILE A 82 13.08 12.01 -21.66
N LYS A 83 14.41 11.90 -21.66
CA LYS A 83 15.33 12.86 -22.27
C LYS A 83 15.13 12.95 -23.78
N GLU A 84 14.95 11.81 -24.46
CA GLU A 84 14.67 11.76 -25.89
C GLU A 84 13.32 12.41 -26.19
N LEU A 85 12.29 12.13 -25.41
CA LEU A 85 10.97 12.75 -25.53
C LEU A 85 11.01 14.27 -25.28
N LEU A 86 11.76 14.72 -24.26
CA LEU A 86 11.99 16.13 -23.97
C LEU A 86 12.82 16.83 -25.04
N ALA A 87 13.78 16.14 -25.66
CA ALA A 87 14.55 16.66 -26.78
C ALA A 87 13.65 16.86 -28.01
N GLN A 88 12.79 15.89 -28.32
CA GLN A 88 11.77 16.03 -29.37
C GLN A 88 10.82 17.20 -29.06
N PHE A 89 10.35 17.32 -27.80
CA PHE A 89 9.54 18.47 -27.38
C PHE A 89 10.26 19.80 -27.65
N ALA A 90 11.50 19.94 -27.19
CA ALA A 90 12.28 21.17 -27.35
C ALA A 90 12.56 21.49 -28.83
N GLN A 91 12.73 20.48 -29.67
CA GLN A 91 12.90 20.64 -31.12
C GLN A 91 11.64 21.23 -31.78
N HIS A 92 10.45 20.80 -31.36
CA HIS A 92 9.18 21.28 -31.92
C HIS A 92 8.69 22.58 -31.28
N PHE A 93 9.11 22.86 -30.05
CA PHE A 93 8.73 24.04 -29.27
C PHE A 93 9.98 24.84 -28.84
N PRO A 94 10.66 25.52 -29.79
CA PRO A 94 11.85 26.30 -29.46
C PRO A 94 11.45 27.48 -28.57
N VAL A 95 12.23 27.71 -27.50
CA VAL A 95 11.88 28.61 -26.38
C VAL A 95 11.77 30.08 -26.80
N ASP A 96 12.49 30.48 -27.83
CA ASP A 96 12.42 31.83 -28.44
C ASP A 96 11.07 32.10 -29.10
N LEU A 97 10.44 31.08 -29.69
CA LEU A 97 9.10 31.16 -30.28
C LEU A 97 7.99 30.83 -29.27
N PHE A 98 8.23 29.86 -28.39
CA PHE A 98 7.28 29.37 -27.39
C PHE A 98 7.83 29.65 -25.99
N ARG A 99 7.63 30.88 -25.51
CA ARG A 99 8.19 31.37 -24.24
C ARG A 99 7.80 30.58 -22.99
N ASP A 100 6.76 29.76 -23.04
CA ASP A 100 6.35 28.90 -21.92
C ASP A 100 6.85 27.44 -22.07
N ALA A 101 7.54 27.12 -23.17
CA ALA A 101 8.13 25.80 -23.39
C ALA A 101 9.23 25.49 -22.36
N ASP A 102 9.97 26.50 -21.90
CA ASP A 102 10.98 26.36 -20.85
C ASP A 102 10.38 25.94 -19.50
N LYS A 103 9.24 26.53 -19.11
CA LYS A 103 8.48 26.17 -17.90
C LYS A 103 7.94 24.75 -17.99
N ALA A 104 7.43 24.37 -19.17
CA ALA A 104 6.98 23.01 -19.41
C ALA A 104 8.13 21.99 -19.29
N LEU A 105 9.27 22.28 -19.92
CA LEU A 105 10.49 21.47 -19.82
C LEU A 105 11.01 21.38 -18.38
N ALA A 106 11.04 22.49 -17.64
CA ALA A 106 11.49 22.54 -16.25
C ALA A 106 10.56 21.74 -15.32
N SER A 107 9.25 21.90 -15.47
CA SER A 107 8.25 21.15 -14.71
C SER A 107 8.41 19.64 -14.92
N TRP A 108 8.73 19.21 -16.14
CA TRP A 108 8.97 17.79 -16.43
C TRP A 108 10.28 17.26 -15.87
N ARG A 109 11.34 18.06 -15.85
CA ARG A 109 12.62 17.66 -15.23
C ARG A 109 12.49 17.45 -13.72
N GLN A 110 11.64 18.25 -13.07
CA GLN A 110 11.34 18.15 -11.65
C GLN A 110 10.32 17.06 -11.32
N TYR A 111 9.76 16.38 -12.33
CA TYR A 111 8.74 15.39 -12.13
C TYR A 111 9.27 14.11 -11.47
N SER A 112 8.71 13.83 -10.29
CA SER A 112 8.93 12.63 -9.48
C SER A 112 7.69 11.74 -9.56
N VAL A 113 7.82 10.66 -10.34
CA VAL A 113 6.72 9.71 -10.57
C VAL A 113 6.19 9.09 -9.26
N PRO A 114 7.03 8.63 -8.30
CA PRO A 114 6.53 8.02 -7.07
C PRO A 114 5.72 8.97 -6.18
N GLU A 115 6.14 10.23 -6.07
CA GLU A 115 5.52 11.22 -5.17
C GLU A 115 4.18 11.72 -5.72
N GLN A 116 4.06 11.87 -7.05
CA GLN A 116 2.87 12.45 -7.66
C GLN A 116 1.85 11.42 -8.16
N ILE A 117 2.23 10.15 -8.33
CA ILE A 117 1.26 9.05 -8.55
C ILE A 117 0.17 9.02 -7.46
N GLN A 118 0.48 9.49 -6.24
CA GLN A 118 -0.48 9.59 -5.14
C GLN A 118 -1.49 10.74 -5.30
N GLU A 119 -1.17 11.81 -6.04
CA GLU A 119 -1.97 13.05 -5.98
C GLU A 119 -2.94 13.27 -7.15
N ASP A 120 -2.68 12.80 -8.37
CA ASP A 120 -3.67 12.82 -9.46
C ASP A 120 -3.03 12.28 -10.75
N SER A 121 -3.23 11.00 -11.07
CA SER A 121 -2.69 10.36 -12.28
C SER A 121 -3.13 11.03 -13.61
N LEU A 122 -4.07 11.99 -13.55
CA LEU A 122 -4.57 12.78 -14.67
C LEU A 122 -3.71 14.00 -15.01
N ASN A 123 -3.01 14.59 -14.03
CA ASN A 123 -2.40 15.92 -14.17
C ASN A 123 -0.94 15.93 -14.65
N LEU A 124 -0.36 14.76 -14.94
CA LEU A 124 1.08 14.57 -14.73
C LEU A 124 1.91 14.23 -15.97
N SER A 125 1.30 14.03 -17.15
CA SER A 125 2.09 13.82 -18.38
C SER A 125 2.50 15.12 -19.04
N MET A 126 3.51 15.03 -19.90
CA MET A 126 3.97 16.13 -20.74
C MET A 126 2.82 16.73 -21.55
N ALA A 127 1.93 15.91 -22.09
CA ALA A 127 0.76 16.39 -22.82
C ALA A 127 -0.18 17.24 -21.93
N TYR A 128 -0.39 16.84 -20.68
CA TYR A 128 -1.22 17.58 -19.73
C TYR A 128 -0.50 18.81 -19.16
N THR A 129 0.74 18.69 -18.71
CA THR A 129 1.54 19.79 -18.15
C THR A 129 1.86 20.83 -19.22
N SER A 130 2.40 20.40 -20.37
CA SER A 130 2.61 21.29 -21.51
C SER A 130 1.28 21.84 -22.01
N GLY A 131 0.19 21.07 -21.99
CA GLY A 131 -1.11 21.59 -22.37
C GLY A 131 -1.73 22.58 -21.41
N LYS A 132 -1.55 22.42 -20.11
CA LYS A 132 -1.96 23.42 -19.12
C LYS A 132 -1.15 24.71 -19.30
N ILE A 133 0.14 24.60 -19.57
CA ILE A 133 1.05 25.73 -19.75
C ILE A 133 0.83 26.44 -21.10
N LEU A 134 0.58 25.68 -22.17
CA LEU A 134 0.40 26.20 -23.53
C LEU A 134 -1.08 26.46 -23.91
N GLY A 135 -2.03 26.19 -23.01
CA GLY A 135 -3.44 26.60 -23.14
C GLY A 135 -4.39 25.62 -23.85
N PHE A 136 -4.21 24.30 -23.69
CA PHE A 136 -5.07 23.26 -24.27
C PHE A 136 -6.27 22.91 -23.39
N ARG A 137 -7.31 22.36 -24.02
CA ARG A 137 -8.56 21.94 -23.37
C ARG A 137 -8.35 20.67 -22.54
N THR A 138 -9.00 20.61 -21.39
CA THR A 138 -9.18 19.36 -20.64
C THR A 138 -10.19 18.45 -21.33
N ASN A 139 -10.17 17.17 -20.96
CA ASN A 139 -11.10 16.13 -21.39
C ASN A 139 -12.57 16.45 -21.04
N LYS A 140 -12.79 17.44 -20.15
CA LYS A 140 -14.10 17.94 -19.69
C LYS A 140 -14.52 19.24 -20.40
N GLY A 141 -13.80 19.68 -21.42
CA GLY A 141 -14.14 20.88 -22.20
C GLY A 141 -13.90 22.21 -21.48
N GLN A 142 -13.46 22.22 -20.22
CA GLN A 142 -13.11 23.44 -19.50
C GLN A 142 -11.80 24.00 -20.06
N GLN A 143 -11.87 25.26 -20.51
CA GLN A 143 -10.72 26.07 -20.89
C GLN A 143 -10.01 26.54 -19.61
N ILE A 144 -8.77 26.10 -19.42
CA ILE A 144 -7.86 26.70 -18.42
C ILE A 144 -7.16 27.86 -19.13
N ASN A 145 -7.01 29.02 -18.46
CA ASN A 145 -6.52 30.27 -19.06
C ASN A 145 -5.26 30.07 -19.91
N GLN A 146 -5.36 30.53 -21.15
CA GLN A 146 -4.62 30.05 -22.32
C GLN A 146 -3.50 31.03 -22.72
N ILE A 147 -2.47 30.56 -23.42
CA ILE A 147 -1.95 31.36 -24.54
C ILE A 147 -3.17 31.66 -25.40
N ARG A 148 -3.65 32.91 -25.42
CA ARG A 148 -4.88 33.25 -26.17
C ARG A 148 -4.67 32.76 -27.59
N THR A 149 -5.36 31.70 -27.97
CA THR A 149 -5.27 31.10 -29.32
C THR A 149 -5.73 32.06 -30.42
N ARG A 150 -6.22 33.26 -30.03
CA ARG A 150 -6.49 34.40 -30.91
C ARG A 150 -5.25 35.19 -31.32
N ASP A 151 -4.17 35.17 -30.53
CA ASP A 151 -3.02 36.08 -30.68
C ASP A 151 -1.69 35.30 -30.77
N LEU A 152 -1.66 34.21 -31.55
CA LEU A 152 -0.40 33.55 -31.87
C LEU A 152 0.43 34.50 -32.74
N ALA A 153 1.67 34.77 -32.32
CA ALA A 153 2.59 35.56 -33.13
C ALA A 153 2.73 34.93 -34.53
N PRO A 154 2.82 35.72 -35.62
CA PRO A 154 2.98 35.18 -36.97
C PRO A 154 4.12 34.18 -37.10
N ALA A 155 5.22 34.40 -36.37
CA ALA A 155 6.37 33.51 -36.32
C ALA A 155 6.01 32.10 -35.79
N MET A 156 5.17 32.00 -34.76
CA MET A 156 4.70 30.71 -34.23
C MET A 156 3.84 29.99 -35.27
N THR A 157 2.90 30.71 -35.90
CA THR A 157 2.02 30.16 -36.93
C THR A 157 2.83 29.61 -38.12
N ASN A 158 3.82 30.38 -38.58
CA ASN A 158 4.70 29.96 -39.67
C ASN A 158 5.48 28.70 -39.29
N HIS A 159 6.03 28.63 -38.06
CA HIS A 159 6.73 27.44 -37.56
C HIS A 159 5.83 26.19 -37.52
N CYS A 160 4.57 26.31 -37.10
CA CYS A 160 3.63 25.19 -37.14
C CYS A 160 3.34 24.74 -38.58
N GLN A 161 3.22 25.69 -39.52
CA GLN A 161 2.99 25.41 -40.93
C GLN A 161 4.17 24.74 -41.62
N THR A 162 5.42 25.12 -41.28
CA THR A 162 6.62 24.45 -41.82
C THR A 162 6.73 22.99 -41.39
N MET A 163 6.10 22.62 -40.28
CA MET A 163 5.99 21.22 -39.83
C MET A 163 4.81 20.46 -40.44
N GLY A 164 4.06 21.08 -41.36
CA GLY A 164 2.96 20.45 -42.09
C GLY A 164 1.59 20.58 -41.41
N PHE A 165 1.45 21.39 -40.37
CA PHE A 165 0.17 21.63 -39.70
C PHE A 165 -0.58 22.80 -40.34
N SER A 166 -1.92 22.70 -40.41
CA SER A 166 -2.75 23.81 -40.91
C SER A 166 -2.69 25.04 -39.99
N ASP A 167 -2.64 24.81 -38.68
CA ASP A 167 -2.39 25.82 -37.65
C ASP A 167 -1.75 25.19 -36.41
N CYS A 168 -1.27 26.01 -35.48
CA CYS A 168 -0.67 25.51 -34.25
C CYS A 168 -1.66 24.76 -33.34
N ARG A 169 -2.98 25.01 -33.43
CA ARG A 169 -3.96 24.30 -32.61
C ARG A 169 -4.03 22.82 -32.98
N VAL A 170 -3.93 22.52 -34.27
CA VAL A 170 -3.87 21.13 -34.75
C VAL A 170 -2.60 20.45 -34.24
N MET A 171 -1.45 21.11 -34.36
CA MET A 171 -0.17 20.61 -33.83
C MET A 171 -0.23 20.30 -32.34
N PHE A 172 -0.73 21.24 -31.56
CA PHE A 172 -0.89 21.08 -30.12
C PHE A 172 -1.87 19.95 -29.74
N THR A 173 -2.98 19.85 -30.47
CA THR A 173 -3.97 18.77 -30.25
C THR A 173 -3.34 17.41 -30.53
N GLU A 174 -2.58 17.31 -31.61
CA GLU A 174 -1.90 16.07 -31.98
C GLU A 174 -0.80 15.71 -30.98
N PHE A 175 -0.02 16.70 -30.53
CA PHE A 175 0.98 16.51 -29.48
C PHE A 175 0.34 16.02 -28.16
N ASN A 176 -0.81 16.58 -27.80
CA ASN A 176 -1.58 16.13 -26.62
C ASN A 176 -2.09 14.70 -26.79
N ARG A 177 -2.60 14.35 -27.98
CA ARG A 177 -3.02 12.98 -28.30
C ARG A 177 -1.87 12.00 -28.16
N LEU A 178 -0.71 12.32 -28.75
CA LEU A 178 0.46 11.45 -28.79
C LEU A 178 1.14 11.33 -27.42
N GLY A 179 1.32 12.44 -26.68
CA GLY A 179 1.85 12.40 -25.32
C GLY A 179 0.84 11.85 -24.30
N GLY A 180 -0.45 11.86 -24.64
CA GLY A 180 -1.54 11.28 -23.85
C GLY A 180 -1.64 9.77 -23.91
N VAL A 181 -0.95 9.09 -24.84
CA VAL A 181 -0.91 7.62 -24.94
C VAL A 181 -0.42 7.01 -23.63
N GLN A 182 0.64 7.58 -23.04
CA GLN A 182 1.15 7.17 -21.73
C GLN A 182 0.07 7.30 -20.65
N ASN A 183 -0.73 8.37 -20.69
CA ASN A 183 -1.78 8.64 -19.70
C ASN A 183 -2.95 7.68 -19.77
N SER A 184 -3.47 7.37 -20.97
CA SER A 184 -4.59 6.43 -21.08
C SER A 184 -4.22 5.07 -20.52
N TYR A 185 -3.01 4.59 -20.80
CA TYR A 185 -2.55 3.29 -20.30
C TYR A 185 -2.20 3.30 -18.81
N ILE A 186 -1.49 4.32 -18.32
CA ILE A 186 -1.27 4.48 -16.87
C ILE A 186 -2.62 4.59 -16.14
N LYS A 187 -3.60 5.30 -16.68
CA LYS A 187 -4.90 5.48 -16.03
C LYS A 187 -5.77 4.21 -16.06
N GLU A 188 -5.92 3.60 -17.21
CA GLU A 188 -6.85 2.48 -17.43
C GLU A 188 -6.34 1.19 -16.80
N TRP A 189 -5.03 0.95 -16.86
CA TRP A 189 -4.43 -0.29 -16.37
C TRP A 189 -3.79 -0.18 -14.99
N ARG A 190 -3.11 0.93 -14.69
CA ARG A 190 -2.22 1.03 -13.50
C ARG A 190 -2.94 1.56 -12.26
N SER A 191 -3.77 2.58 -12.41
CA SER A 191 -4.36 3.26 -11.24
C SER A 191 -5.45 2.40 -10.61
N ASN A 192 -6.43 1.95 -11.39
CA ASN A 192 -7.60 1.34 -10.75
C ASN A 192 -7.30 -0.03 -10.16
N ARG A 193 -6.73 -0.99 -10.91
CA ARG A 193 -6.60 -2.38 -10.41
C ARG A 193 -5.44 -2.59 -9.44
N THR A 194 -4.26 -2.05 -9.73
CA THR A 194 -3.10 -2.24 -8.85
C THR A 194 -3.23 -1.42 -7.58
N LEU A 195 -3.73 -0.18 -7.66
CA LEU A 195 -4.04 0.57 -6.43
C LEU A 195 -5.21 -0.06 -5.69
N GLU A 196 -6.25 -0.56 -6.36
CA GLU A 196 -7.33 -1.29 -5.69
C GLU A 196 -6.78 -2.50 -4.92
N ASN A 197 -5.91 -3.31 -5.52
CA ASN A 197 -5.28 -4.43 -4.81
C ASN A 197 -4.38 -3.97 -3.64
N ILE A 198 -3.61 -2.90 -3.83
CA ILE A 198 -2.76 -2.33 -2.76
C ILE A 198 -3.61 -1.76 -1.63
N TYR A 199 -4.63 -0.96 -1.93
CA TYR A 199 -5.54 -0.38 -0.95
C TYR A 199 -6.34 -1.45 -0.24
N GLN A 200 -6.88 -2.45 -0.94
CA GLN A 200 -7.55 -3.59 -0.32
C GLN A 200 -6.61 -4.35 0.61
N THR A 201 -5.36 -4.58 0.21
CA THR A 201 -4.39 -5.28 1.06
C THR A 201 -3.99 -4.43 2.26
N ALA A 202 -3.76 -3.13 2.08
CA ALA A 202 -3.46 -2.19 3.15
C ALA A 202 -4.63 -2.09 4.15
N ASP A 203 -5.87 -2.00 3.65
CA ASP A 203 -7.09 -1.99 4.45
C ASP A 203 -7.25 -3.29 5.23
N ARG A 204 -6.94 -4.45 4.63
CA ARG A 204 -6.95 -5.74 5.34
C ARG A 204 -5.90 -5.79 6.44
N TRP A 205 -4.69 -5.27 6.23
CA TRP A 205 -3.68 -5.17 7.28
C TRP A 205 -4.07 -4.19 8.38
N GLN A 206 -4.73 -3.09 8.03
CA GLN A 206 -5.27 -2.14 8.99
C GLN A 206 -6.38 -2.77 9.84
N GLN A 207 -7.30 -3.51 9.21
CA GLN A 207 -8.33 -4.30 9.90
C GLN A 207 -7.70 -5.37 10.79
N PHE A 208 -6.74 -6.13 10.29
CA PHE A 208 -5.99 -7.10 11.09
C PHE A 208 -5.37 -6.43 12.32
N SER A 209 -4.70 -5.30 12.17
CA SER A 209 -4.10 -4.58 13.31
C SER A 209 -5.13 -4.02 14.30
N ALA A 210 -6.34 -3.70 13.86
CA ALA A 210 -7.37 -3.06 14.68
C ALA A 210 -8.30 -4.06 15.38
N GLU A 211 -8.60 -5.17 14.71
CA GLU A 211 -9.66 -6.10 15.12
C GLU A 211 -9.12 -7.44 15.60
N SER A 212 -7.90 -7.82 15.20
CA SER A 212 -7.31 -9.09 15.62
C SER A 212 -6.77 -9.01 17.05
N ARG A 213 -6.56 -10.17 17.68
CA ARG A 213 -6.01 -10.25 19.04
C ARG A 213 -4.57 -9.76 19.06
N TYR A 214 -4.14 -9.18 20.17
CA TYR A 214 -2.73 -8.88 20.37
C TYR A 214 -1.85 -10.15 20.24
N GLN A 215 -0.82 -10.07 19.39
CA GLN A 215 0.20 -11.09 19.24
C GLN A 215 1.51 -10.63 19.90
N THR A 216 2.08 -11.49 20.73
CA THR A 216 3.43 -11.29 21.27
C THR A 216 4.48 -11.52 20.18
N PRO A 217 5.74 -11.10 20.38
CA PRO A 217 6.83 -11.42 19.44
C PRO A 217 6.99 -12.93 19.17
N ILE A 218 6.70 -13.78 20.18
CA ILE A 218 6.75 -15.23 20.03
C ILE A 218 5.62 -15.72 19.12
N ASP A 219 4.41 -15.19 19.29
CA ASP A 219 3.25 -15.52 18.45
C ASP A 219 3.48 -15.10 16.99
N ILE A 220 4.06 -13.91 16.77
CA ILE A 220 4.40 -13.42 15.43
C ILE A 220 5.46 -14.32 14.79
N TRP A 221 6.51 -14.69 15.52
CA TRP A 221 7.54 -15.60 15.04
C TRP A 221 6.96 -16.96 14.65
N PHE A 222 6.12 -17.54 15.52
CA PHE A 222 5.47 -18.82 15.28
C PHE A 222 4.53 -18.75 14.06
N THR A 223 3.69 -17.73 13.98
CA THR A 223 2.79 -17.48 12.84
C THR A 223 3.61 -17.31 11.56
N SER A 224 4.73 -16.59 11.59
CA SER A 224 5.59 -16.37 10.42
C SER A 224 6.25 -17.64 9.90
N ILE A 225 6.57 -18.61 10.77
CA ILE A 225 7.08 -19.91 10.36
C ILE A 225 6.00 -20.70 9.61
N ILE A 226 4.77 -20.68 10.10
CA ILE A 226 3.65 -21.45 9.53
C ILE A 226 3.18 -20.83 8.22
N TYR A 227 3.04 -19.50 8.18
CA TYR A 227 2.64 -18.75 7.00
C TYR A 227 3.83 -18.36 6.11
N ARG A 228 4.99 -19.03 6.25
CA ARG A 228 6.22 -18.68 5.56
C ARG A 228 6.01 -18.57 4.05
N ASP A 229 5.28 -19.49 3.45
CA ASP A 229 5.09 -19.50 1.99
C ASP A 229 4.11 -18.42 1.52
N GLN A 230 3.06 -18.13 2.30
CA GLN A 230 2.15 -17.00 2.04
C GLN A 230 2.88 -15.66 2.15
N LEU A 231 3.66 -15.48 3.22
CA LEU A 231 4.38 -14.23 3.49
C LEU A 231 5.60 -14.04 2.59
N LYS A 232 6.15 -15.14 2.04
CA LYS A 232 7.20 -15.13 1.02
C LYS A 232 6.69 -15.06 -0.40
N ASN A 233 5.38 -15.15 -0.63
CA ASN A 233 4.87 -15.02 -1.99
C ASN A 233 4.95 -13.55 -2.41
N LEU A 234 6.10 -13.18 -2.98
CA LEU A 234 6.42 -11.83 -3.42
C LEU A 234 5.68 -11.43 -4.71
N GLU A 235 5.06 -12.39 -5.41
CA GLU A 235 4.27 -12.11 -6.62
C GLU A 235 2.98 -11.36 -6.31
N LYS A 236 2.52 -11.42 -5.04
CA LYS A 236 1.36 -10.70 -4.53
C LYS A 236 1.79 -9.88 -3.32
N LEU A 237 1.15 -8.74 -3.08
CA LEU A 237 1.29 -8.15 -1.74
C LEU A 237 0.81 -9.19 -0.72
N PRO A 238 1.62 -9.54 0.29
CA PRO A 238 1.24 -10.56 1.25
C PRO A 238 0.02 -10.07 2.01
N GLU A 239 -1.06 -10.84 1.96
CA GLU A 239 -2.26 -10.59 2.76
C GLU A 239 -2.01 -11.02 4.22
N PRO A 240 -2.70 -10.41 5.20
CA PRO A 240 -2.63 -10.89 6.58
C PRO A 240 -3.06 -12.35 6.69
N PRO A 241 -2.51 -13.13 7.64
CA PRO A 241 -2.93 -14.50 7.86
C PRO A 241 -4.42 -14.60 8.21
N ASP A 242 -5.13 -15.59 7.64
CA ASP A 242 -6.55 -15.83 7.95
C ASP A 242 -6.76 -16.22 9.43
N TYR A 243 -5.75 -16.84 10.03
CA TYR A 243 -5.72 -17.25 11.43
C TYR A 243 -4.51 -16.71 12.13
N GLN A 244 -4.71 -16.18 13.33
CA GLN A 244 -3.63 -15.87 14.26
C GLN A 244 -3.28 -17.12 15.05
N LEU A 245 -2.00 -17.36 15.24
CA LEU A 245 -1.51 -18.52 15.99
C LEU A 245 -0.78 -18.03 17.24
N PHE A 246 -1.03 -18.71 18.36
CA PHE A 246 -0.45 -18.38 19.65
C PHE A 246 0.42 -19.52 20.16
N PHE A 247 1.56 -19.18 20.74
CA PHE A 247 2.49 -20.16 21.29
C PHE A 247 3.12 -19.66 22.59
N ALA A 248 3.03 -20.49 23.64
CA ALA A 248 3.59 -20.22 24.96
C ALA A 248 3.26 -18.81 25.51
N ARG A 249 2.00 -18.39 25.37
CA ARG A 249 1.55 -17.03 25.67
C ARG A 249 1.09 -16.92 27.13
N PRO A 250 1.78 -16.14 27.99
CA PRO A 250 1.36 -15.93 29.37
C PRO A 250 0.19 -14.96 29.45
N SER A 251 -0.75 -15.19 30.37
CA SER A 251 -1.82 -14.22 30.68
C SER A 251 -2.29 -14.30 32.13
N ILE A 252 -2.97 -13.24 32.60
CA ILE A 252 -3.62 -13.21 33.91
C ILE A 252 -5.09 -13.58 33.74
N VAL A 253 -5.58 -14.47 34.60
CA VAL A 253 -6.96 -14.94 34.56
C VAL A 253 -7.63 -14.75 35.92
N ILE A 254 -8.95 -14.65 35.92
CA ILE A 254 -9.78 -14.82 37.11
C ILE A 254 -10.29 -16.25 37.07
N ASP A 255 -9.85 -17.08 38.00
CA ASP A 255 -10.19 -18.50 38.05
C ASP A 255 -11.16 -18.79 39.18
N HIS A 256 -12.22 -19.54 38.86
CA HIS A 256 -13.27 -19.96 39.78
C HIS A 256 -13.25 -21.48 39.98
N PHE A 257 -13.07 -21.92 41.23
CA PHE A 257 -13.09 -23.32 41.63
C PHE A 257 -14.12 -23.55 42.74
N ASP A 258 -15.13 -24.35 42.46
CA ASP A 258 -16.28 -24.53 43.34
C ASP A 258 -15.95 -25.32 44.63
N LYS A 259 -14.94 -26.22 44.56
CA LYS A 259 -14.49 -27.06 45.68
C LYS A 259 -13.58 -26.37 46.68
N ALA A 260 -13.03 -25.21 46.34
CA ALA A 260 -12.20 -24.45 47.27
C ALA A 260 -13.01 -23.99 48.49
N ARG A 261 -12.31 -23.77 49.61
CA ARG A 261 -12.88 -23.17 50.83
C ARG A 261 -13.65 -21.89 50.52
N LYS A 262 -14.68 -21.64 51.34
CA LYS A 262 -15.47 -20.41 51.27
C LYS A 262 -14.54 -19.20 51.50
N GLY A 263 -14.44 -18.33 50.49
CA GLY A 263 -13.50 -17.21 50.47
C GLY A 263 -12.46 -17.32 49.35
N ASP A 264 -12.06 -18.55 49.02
CA ASP A 264 -10.94 -18.86 48.10
C ASP A 264 -11.45 -19.46 46.76
N LYS A 265 -12.76 -19.30 46.51
CA LYS A 265 -13.40 -19.87 45.31
C LYS A 265 -13.05 -19.12 44.04
N THR A 266 -12.71 -17.83 44.13
CA THR A 266 -12.42 -16.99 42.97
C THR A 266 -11.13 -16.21 43.24
N GLU A 267 -10.11 -16.40 42.41
CA GLU A 267 -8.78 -15.84 42.63
C GLU A 267 -8.16 -15.35 41.31
N TYR A 268 -7.25 -14.38 41.40
CA TYR A 268 -6.37 -14.07 40.28
C TYR A 268 -5.32 -15.17 40.12
N SER A 269 -5.09 -15.59 38.89
CA SER A 269 -4.23 -16.71 38.57
C SER A 269 -3.39 -16.41 37.33
N LEU A 270 -2.30 -17.15 37.18
CA LEU A 270 -1.46 -17.09 36.00
C LEU A 270 -1.86 -18.20 35.05
N SER A 271 -1.90 -17.92 33.76
CA SER A 271 -2.11 -18.94 32.75
C SER A 271 -1.04 -18.89 31.68
N VAL A 272 -0.82 -20.02 31.05
CA VAL A 272 -0.01 -20.16 29.84
C VAL A 272 -0.87 -20.83 28.78
N GLU A 273 -1.00 -20.16 27.64
CA GLU A 273 -1.58 -20.71 26.42
C GLU A 273 -0.46 -21.37 25.63
N TRP A 274 -0.48 -22.71 25.54
CA TRP A 274 0.59 -23.48 24.92
C TRP A 274 0.49 -23.43 23.40
N LEU A 275 -0.71 -23.67 22.88
CA LEU A 275 -1.02 -23.65 21.46
C LEU A 275 -2.43 -23.12 21.30
N GLY A 276 -2.58 -22.14 20.41
CA GLY A 276 -3.87 -21.51 20.14
C GLY A 276 -4.01 -21.08 18.70
N PHE A 277 -5.25 -20.96 18.26
CA PHE A 277 -5.57 -20.26 17.02
C PHE A 277 -6.76 -19.31 17.21
N ASN A 278 -6.83 -18.27 16.39
CA ASN A 278 -7.94 -17.34 16.35
C ASN A 278 -8.27 -16.94 14.91
N ARG A 279 -9.52 -17.18 14.51
CA ARG A 279 -10.09 -16.73 13.25
C ARG A 279 -10.67 -15.33 13.43
N TRP A 280 -9.80 -14.34 13.25
CA TRP A 280 -10.12 -12.94 13.52
C TRP A 280 -11.14 -12.36 12.52
N GLN A 281 -11.06 -12.75 11.23
CA GLN A 281 -11.94 -12.26 10.17
C GLN A 281 -13.10 -13.24 9.91
N SER A 282 -14.09 -13.23 10.80
CA SER A 282 -15.34 -13.99 10.62
C SER A 282 -16.53 -13.25 11.21
N THR A 283 -17.76 -13.64 10.83
CA THR A 283 -18.99 -13.00 11.34
C THR A 283 -19.05 -12.99 12.87
N ILE A 284 -18.52 -14.04 13.50
CA ILE A 284 -18.30 -14.12 14.93
C ILE A 284 -16.86 -14.57 15.12
N PRO A 285 -15.91 -13.63 15.37
CA PRO A 285 -14.52 -13.98 15.59
C PRO A 285 -14.37 -14.96 16.74
N TRP A 286 -13.64 -16.05 16.50
CA TRP A 286 -13.53 -17.14 17.45
C TRP A 286 -12.17 -17.84 17.38
N GLY A 287 -11.80 -18.49 18.47
CA GLY A 287 -10.57 -19.26 18.56
C GLY A 287 -10.63 -20.29 19.67
N ALA A 288 -9.63 -21.16 19.69
CA ALA A 288 -9.50 -22.17 20.72
C ALA A 288 -8.03 -22.47 21.00
N SER A 289 -7.75 -22.79 22.26
CA SER A 289 -6.38 -23.02 22.72
C SER A 289 -6.28 -24.07 23.81
N ILE A 290 -5.12 -24.71 23.88
CA ILE A 290 -4.70 -25.56 24.99
C ILE A 290 -3.98 -24.69 26.01
N THR A 291 -4.38 -24.79 27.27
CA THR A 291 -3.90 -23.90 28.32
C THR A 291 -3.60 -24.63 29.62
N SER A 292 -2.74 -24.01 30.42
CA SER A 292 -2.51 -24.34 31.82
C SER A 292 -2.81 -23.13 32.68
N VAL A 293 -3.45 -23.34 33.83
CA VAL A 293 -3.72 -22.30 34.83
C VAL A 293 -3.04 -22.69 36.14
N TYR A 294 -2.24 -21.78 36.69
CA TYR A 294 -1.63 -21.88 38.00
C TYR A 294 -2.36 -20.98 39.00
N SER A 295 -2.77 -21.55 40.13
CA SER A 295 -3.32 -20.84 41.27
C SER A 295 -2.70 -21.37 42.56
N ASP A 296 -2.28 -20.47 43.44
CA ASP A 296 -1.79 -20.85 44.76
C ASP A 296 -2.95 -20.97 45.74
N ARG A 297 -3.44 -22.20 45.94
CA ARG A 297 -4.57 -22.50 46.82
C ARG A 297 -4.34 -23.79 47.59
N LYS A 298 -5.02 -23.89 48.74
CA LYS A 298 -4.89 -25.02 49.65
C LYS A 298 -5.64 -26.27 49.17
N ASP A 299 -6.71 -26.11 48.42
CA ASP A 299 -7.58 -27.19 47.95
C ASP A 299 -7.44 -27.38 46.42
N GLY A 300 -7.37 -28.64 45.96
CA GLY A 300 -7.15 -28.98 44.55
C GLY A 300 -5.68 -28.87 44.10
N GLN A 301 -5.39 -29.28 42.87
CA GLN A 301 -4.04 -29.09 42.31
C GLN A 301 -3.78 -27.62 41.97
N SER A 302 -2.55 -27.17 42.24
CA SER A 302 -2.13 -25.79 41.95
C SER A 302 -2.05 -25.50 40.45
N VAL A 303 -1.81 -26.52 39.62
CA VAL A 303 -1.79 -26.41 38.15
C VAL A 303 -2.95 -27.23 37.59
N GLY A 304 -3.78 -26.60 36.76
CA GLY A 304 -4.78 -27.28 35.95
C GLY A 304 -4.48 -27.16 34.47
N HIS A 305 -4.90 -28.16 33.69
CA HIS A 305 -4.76 -28.18 32.22
C HIS A 305 -6.14 -28.24 31.57
N GLY A 306 -6.31 -27.57 30.44
CA GLY A 306 -7.56 -27.66 29.72
C GLY A 306 -7.64 -26.81 28.47
N LEU A 307 -8.85 -26.34 28.19
CA LEU A 307 -9.19 -25.64 26.95
C LEU A 307 -9.64 -24.22 27.25
N MET A 308 -9.27 -23.31 26.37
CA MET A 308 -9.70 -21.92 26.36
C MET A 308 -10.38 -21.63 25.02
N LEU A 309 -11.53 -20.97 25.07
CA LEU A 309 -12.26 -20.47 23.91
C LEU A 309 -12.13 -18.96 23.85
N HIS A 310 -11.90 -18.45 22.65
CA HIS A 310 -11.79 -17.03 22.35
C HIS A 310 -13.02 -16.58 21.58
N ILE A 311 -13.59 -15.46 21.98
CA ILE A 311 -14.81 -14.89 21.40
C ILE A 311 -14.60 -13.39 21.21
N TYR A 312 -14.98 -12.87 20.04
CA TYR A 312 -14.89 -11.45 19.70
C TYR A 312 -13.47 -10.84 19.82
N ASN A 313 -12.43 -11.66 19.71
CA ASN A 313 -11.02 -11.25 19.77
C ASN A 313 -10.60 -10.49 21.06
N ASN A 314 -11.43 -10.44 22.09
CA ASN A 314 -11.12 -9.68 23.32
C ASN A 314 -11.62 -10.37 24.59
N PHE A 315 -12.35 -11.48 24.44
CA PHE A 315 -12.90 -12.22 25.55
C PHE A 315 -12.47 -13.68 25.44
N SER A 316 -11.98 -14.24 26.55
CA SER A 316 -11.64 -15.66 26.60
C SER A 316 -12.15 -16.30 27.87
N ILE A 317 -12.76 -17.47 27.71
CA ILE A 317 -13.25 -18.31 28.81
C ILE A 317 -12.66 -19.70 28.65
N GLY A 318 -12.31 -20.35 29.75
CA GLY A 318 -11.79 -21.70 29.68
C GLY A 318 -12.19 -22.55 30.88
N VAL A 319 -11.90 -23.84 30.73
CA VAL A 319 -12.11 -24.85 31.76
C VAL A 319 -10.81 -25.63 31.88
N VAL A 320 -10.34 -25.81 33.11
CA VAL A 320 -9.19 -26.68 33.40
C VAL A 320 -9.59 -27.79 34.37
N ASP A 321 -9.01 -28.97 34.15
CA ASP A 321 -9.05 -30.08 35.10
C ASP A 321 -7.98 -29.87 36.18
N ARG A 322 -8.37 -30.04 37.44
CA ARG A 322 -7.55 -29.83 38.65
C ARG A 322 -7.22 -31.14 39.36
N GLY A 323 -7.32 -32.27 38.65
CA GLY A 323 -7.14 -33.62 39.18
C GLY A 323 -8.37 -34.13 39.94
N ASN A 324 -8.47 -35.45 40.10
CA ASN A 324 -9.55 -36.10 40.86
C ASN A 324 -10.99 -35.77 40.40
N GLY A 325 -11.17 -35.35 39.15
CA GLY A 325 -12.47 -34.96 38.59
C GLY A 325 -12.91 -33.54 38.94
N ASP A 326 -12.06 -32.79 39.64
CA ASP A 326 -12.29 -31.40 40.00
C ASP A 326 -11.98 -30.48 38.81
N LYS A 327 -12.80 -29.46 38.59
CA LYS A 327 -12.68 -28.54 37.46
C LYS A 327 -12.77 -27.10 37.93
N SER A 328 -12.03 -26.20 37.29
CA SER A 328 -12.21 -24.76 37.47
C SER A 328 -12.56 -24.10 36.14
N VAL A 329 -13.31 -23.01 36.22
CA VAL A 329 -13.69 -22.17 35.08
C VAL A 329 -12.98 -20.85 35.24
N PHE A 330 -12.37 -20.33 34.18
CA PHE A 330 -11.64 -19.07 34.25
C PHE A 330 -11.98 -18.14 33.09
N VAL A 331 -11.77 -16.84 33.33
CA VAL A 331 -11.87 -15.78 32.33
C VAL A 331 -10.51 -15.10 32.21
N SER A 332 -10.00 -14.95 30.99
CA SER A 332 -8.72 -14.27 30.73
C SER A 332 -8.91 -12.77 30.59
N LEU A 333 -8.01 -12.00 31.21
CA LEU A 333 -7.91 -10.57 31.06
C LEU A 333 -6.76 -10.25 30.10
N GLU A 334 -7.08 -9.81 28.89
CA GLU A 334 -6.08 -9.34 27.92
C GLU A 334 -5.59 -7.94 28.29
N LEU A 335 -4.63 -7.87 29.22
CA LEU A 335 -4.07 -6.61 29.73
C LEU A 335 -3.32 -5.80 28.66
N MET A 336 -2.81 -6.44 27.61
CA MET A 336 -1.96 -5.79 26.61
C MET A 336 -2.73 -4.78 25.74
N ASP A 337 -3.99 -5.06 25.41
CA ASP A 337 -4.86 -4.10 24.72
C ASP A 337 -5.12 -2.85 25.57
N TRP A 338 -5.23 -3.05 26.89
CA TRP A 338 -5.44 -1.96 27.82
C TRP A 338 -4.21 -1.04 27.91
N PHE A 339 -3.00 -1.59 27.99
CA PHE A 339 -1.76 -0.81 28.00
C PHE A 339 -1.52 -0.06 26.68
N GLY A 340 -1.85 -0.68 25.55
CA GLY A 340 -1.74 -0.07 24.22
C GLY A 340 -2.62 1.18 24.06
N GLN A 341 -3.87 1.13 24.51
CA GLN A 341 -4.79 2.27 24.46
C GLN A 341 -4.49 3.32 25.53
N ALA A 342 -4.12 2.91 26.74
CA ALA A 342 -3.77 3.81 27.83
C ALA A 342 -2.56 4.69 27.45
N GLN A 343 -1.57 4.13 26.77
CA GLN A 343 -0.41 4.89 26.30
C GLN A 343 -0.78 5.95 25.25
N GLN A 344 -1.69 5.64 24.31
CA GLN A 344 -2.17 6.63 23.33
C GLN A 344 -3.00 7.73 23.99
N LYS A 345 -3.92 7.37 24.89
CA LYS A 345 -4.72 8.35 25.66
C LYS A 345 -3.83 9.24 26.52
N TYR A 346 -2.80 8.67 27.14
CA TYR A 346 -1.80 9.42 27.91
C TYR A 346 -1.00 10.37 27.03
N GLN A 347 -0.56 9.95 25.83
CA GLN A 347 0.15 10.85 24.91
C GLN A 347 -0.75 11.96 24.36
N ALA A 348 -2.02 11.65 24.05
CA ALA A 348 -3.00 12.66 23.64
C ALA A 348 -3.30 13.66 24.76
N TYR A 349 -3.43 13.18 26.01
CA TYR A 349 -3.59 14.01 27.20
C TYR A 349 -2.36 14.89 27.44
N LYS A 350 -1.16 14.32 27.39
CA LYS A 350 0.11 15.05 27.54
C LYS A 350 0.24 16.17 26.50
N LYS A 351 -0.08 15.87 25.23
CA LYS A 351 -0.06 16.86 24.14
C LYS A 351 -1.10 17.97 24.30
N ARG A 352 -2.23 17.71 24.96
CA ARG A 352 -3.33 18.67 25.14
C ARG A 352 -3.16 19.59 26.35
N TYR A 353 -2.45 19.15 27.38
CA TYR A 353 -2.37 19.86 28.67
C TYR A 353 -0.96 20.26 29.08
N PHE A 354 0.08 19.74 28.44
CA PHE A 354 1.48 20.00 28.82
C PHE A 354 2.38 20.44 27.65
N ASN A 355 1.80 20.74 26.49
CA ASN A 355 2.47 21.38 25.36
C ASN A 355 1.67 22.59 24.89
#